data_AF-A0A9Q2YTV3-F1
#
_entry.id   AF-A0A9Q2YTV3-F1
#
_cell.length_a   1.000
_cell.length_b   1.000
_cell.length_c   1.000
_cell.angle_alpha   90.00
_cell.angle_beta   90.00
_cell.angle_gamma   90.00
#
_symmetry.space_group_name_H-M   'P 1'
#
loop_
_entity.id
_entity.type
_entity.pdbx_description
1 polymer ?
#
loop_
_entity_poly.entity_id
_entity_poly.type
_entity_poly.pdbx_seq_one_letter_code
_entity_poly.pdbx_strand_id
1 'polypeptide(L)'
;MLFEVSVQRGMLAESIHTAKCLVKNSNSKTILSSGHSEELIYPRSAIKIFQALPFINSGAPEKYFLNKKNLAISCSSHCGEPNHLSVLKDWLKKINLSIKNLKCGIHNPINNESSNNLLLSGQNPNQLHNNCSGKHLAMLSGCLANKMEYANYVDYDHPY
;
A
#
# COMPACT_ATOMS: atom_id res chain seq x y z
N MET A 1 -25.31 12.57 13.31
CA MET A 1 -24.88 12.27 14.69
C MET A 1 -23.47 11.73 14.59
N LEU A 2 -22.50 12.39 15.21
CA LEU A 2 -21.10 11.95 15.14
C LEU A 2 -20.83 10.91 16.24
N PHE A 3 -19.92 9.98 15.96
CA PHE A 3 -19.40 9.08 16.99
C PHE A 3 -18.35 9.81 17.81
N GLU A 4 -18.35 9.65 19.11
CA GLU A 4 -17.35 10.24 20.00
C GLU A 4 -16.38 9.18 20.50
N VAL A 5 -15.10 9.55 20.49
CA VAL A 5 -14.00 8.77 21.07
C VAL A 5 -13.37 9.63 22.15
N SER A 6 -13.48 9.21 23.40
CA SER A 6 -12.83 9.88 24.54
C SER A 6 -11.50 9.21 24.86
N VAL A 7 -10.43 10.00 24.88
CA VAL A 7 -9.14 9.61 25.48
C VAL A 7 -9.18 10.02 26.95
N GLN A 8 -8.96 9.06 27.85
CA GLN A 8 -9.06 9.28 29.30
C GLN A 8 -7.69 9.34 29.97
N ARG A 9 -7.59 10.15 31.03
CA ARG A 9 -6.50 10.14 32.00
C ARG A 9 -7.08 9.83 33.38
N GLY A 10 -6.90 8.60 33.83
CA GLY A 10 -7.62 8.09 35.00
C GLY A 10 -9.12 8.08 34.73
N MET A 11 -9.90 8.70 35.62
CA MET A 11 -11.37 8.74 35.53
C MET A 11 -11.92 9.93 34.72
N LEU A 12 -11.04 10.81 34.20
CA LEU A 12 -11.45 12.02 33.50
C LEU A 12 -11.17 11.90 31.99
N ALA A 13 -12.10 12.39 31.17
CA ALA A 13 -11.85 12.56 29.74
C ALA A 13 -10.84 13.70 29.54
N GLU A 14 -9.68 13.36 28.96
CA GLU A 14 -8.63 14.32 28.64
C GLU A 14 -8.83 14.92 27.24
N SER A 15 -9.37 14.16 26.29
CA SER A 15 -9.66 14.64 24.93
C SER A 15 -10.86 13.91 24.34
N ILE A 16 -11.68 14.63 23.56
CA ILE A 16 -12.85 14.08 22.86
C ILE A 16 -12.64 14.32 21.36
N HIS A 17 -12.74 13.24 20.58
CA HIS A 17 -12.64 13.27 19.12
C HIS A 17 -13.96 12.80 18.52
N THR A 18 -14.43 13.50 17.48
CA THR A 18 -15.63 13.09 16.75
C THR A 18 -15.26 12.39 15.44
N ALA A 19 -15.96 11.32 15.09
CA ALA A 19 -15.78 10.57 13.87
C ALA A 19 -17.10 10.40 13.10
N LYS A 20 -17.01 10.53 11.77
CA LYS A 20 -18.05 10.09 10.85
C LYS A 20 -17.78 8.62 10.52
N CYS A 21 -18.81 7.79 10.62
CA CYS A 21 -18.70 6.35 10.37
C CYS A 21 -19.85 5.85 9.50
N LEU A 22 -19.54 4.88 8.65
CA LEU A 22 -20.46 4.08 7.87
C LEU A 22 -19.92 2.65 7.81
N VAL A 23 -20.70 1.69 8.28
CA VAL A 23 -20.38 0.26 8.21
C VAL A 23 -21.50 -0.43 7.45
N LYS A 24 -21.14 -1.13 6.37
CA LYS A 24 -22.05 -1.94 5.58
C LYS A 24 -21.57 -3.39 5.58
N ASN A 25 -22.49 -4.34 5.48
CA ASN A 25 -22.14 -5.74 5.22
C ASN A 25 -21.87 -5.97 3.71
N SER A 26 -21.52 -7.21 3.34
CA SER A 26 -21.29 -7.61 1.95
C SER A 26 -22.51 -7.45 1.03
N ASN A 27 -23.72 -7.45 1.60
CA ASN A 27 -24.97 -7.21 0.87
C ASN A 27 -25.33 -5.71 0.82
N SER A 28 -24.38 -4.82 1.11
CA SER A 28 -24.56 -3.37 1.17
C SER A 28 -25.57 -2.85 2.21
N LYS A 29 -26.05 -3.72 3.12
CA LYS A 29 -26.93 -3.31 4.22
C LYS A 29 -26.13 -2.50 5.24
N THR A 30 -26.61 -1.30 5.54
CA THR A 30 -26.06 -0.46 6.61
C THR A 30 -26.24 -1.14 7.97
N ILE A 31 -25.12 -1.42 8.63
CA ILE A 31 -25.06 -1.90 10.02
C ILE A 31 -24.98 -0.72 10.98
N LEU A 32 -24.21 0.31 10.62
CA LEU A 32 -23.97 1.49 11.44
C LEU A 32 -23.74 2.71 10.56
N SER A 33 -24.32 3.85 10.91
CA SER A 33 -24.15 5.11 10.19
C SER A 33 -24.24 6.30 11.12
N SER A 34 -23.38 7.28 10.88
CA SER A 34 -23.42 8.62 11.49
C SER A 34 -24.40 9.58 10.77
N GLY A 35 -24.94 9.17 9.61
CA GLY A 35 -25.86 9.97 8.79
C GLY A 35 -25.18 10.88 7.75
N HIS A 36 -23.88 10.67 7.48
CA HIS A 36 -23.07 11.53 6.61
C HIS A 36 -22.49 10.77 5.40
N SER A 37 -23.24 9.83 4.81
CA SER A 37 -22.73 8.94 3.74
C SER A 37 -22.45 9.64 2.41
N GLU A 38 -23.13 10.75 2.14
CA GLU A 38 -23.02 11.50 0.88
C GLU A 38 -21.96 12.60 0.92
N GLU A 39 -21.25 12.76 2.04
CA GLU A 39 -20.23 13.79 2.15
C GLU A 39 -18.92 13.36 1.49
N LEU A 40 -18.30 14.30 0.79
CA LEU A 40 -17.00 14.10 0.19
C LEU A 40 -15.89 14.15 1.26
N ILE A 41 -14.98 13.19 1.17
CA ILE A 41 -13.77 13.14 1.99
C ILE A 41 -12.54 12.97 1.10
N TYR A 42 -11.40 13.46 1.57
CA TYR A 42 -10.12 13.04 1.00
C TYR A 42 -9.76 11.67 1.59
N PRO A 43 -9.72 10.58 0.79
CA PRO A 43 -9.50 9.22 1.29
C PRO A 43 -8.07 9.00 1.80
N ARG A 44 -7.15 9.94 1.51
CA ARG A 44 -5.72 9.84 1.85
C ARG A 44 -5.21 8.45 1.45
N SER A 45 -4.45 7.81 2.33
CA SER A 45 -3.87 6.49 2.10
C SER A 45 -4.87 5.36 1.87
N ALA A 46 -6.16 5.51 2.21
CA ALA A 46 -7.16 4.48 1.98
C ALA A 46 -7.47 4.26 0.48
N ILE A 47 -7.12 5.22 -0.38
CA ILE A 47 -7.35 5.12 -1.83
C ILE A 47 -6.49 4.06 -2.53
N LYS A 48 -5.47 3.49 -1.86
CA LYS A 48 -4.50 2.57 -2.49
C LYS A 48 -5.12 1.34 -3.15
N ILE A 49 -6.29 0.90 -2.69
CA ILE A 49 -7.03 -0.18 -3.35
C ILE A 49 -7.32 0.18 -4.82
N PHE A 50 -7.71 1.43 -5.09
CA PHE A 50 -7.96 1.89 -6.45
C PHE A 50 -6.69 1.94 -7.29
N GLN A 51 -5.54 2.24 -6.69
CA GLN A 51 -4.23 2.18 -7.37
C GLN A 51 -3.83 0.74 -7.75
N ALA A 52 -4.29 -0.26 -6.99
CA ALA A 52 -4.00 -1.67 -7.28
C ALA A 52 -4.96 -2.30 -8.32
N LEU A 53 -6.13 -1.69 -8.56
CA LEU A 53 -7.13 -2.23 -9.50
C LEU A 53 -6.58 -2.39 -10.93
N PRO A 54 -5.87 -1.42 -11.53
CA PRO A 54 -5.29 -1.60 -12.88
C PRO A 54 -4.34 -2.80 -12.96
N PHE A 55 -3.54 -3.01 -11.91
CA PHE A 55 -2.62 -4.15 -11.81
C PHE A 55 -3.36 -5.49 -11.74
N ILE A 56 -4.43 -5.56 -10.95
CA ILE A 56 -5.25 -6.78 -10.84
C ILE A 56 -5.96 -7.04 -12.18
N ASN A 57 -6.55 -6.02 -12.77
CA ASN A 57 -7.33 -6.13 -14.00
C ASN A 57 -6.47 -6.41 -15.24
N SER A 58 -5.16 -6.12 -15.21
CA SER A 58 -4.26 -6.43 -16.31
C SER A 58 -3.95 -7.94 -16.45
N GLY A 59 -4.42 -8.79 -15.53
CA GLY A 59 -4.06 -10.21 -15.46
C GLY A 59 -2.61 -10.47 -15.07
N ALA A 60 -1.91 -9.45 -14.53
CA ALA A 60 -0.55 -9.59 -14.05
C ALA A 60 -0.42 -10.59 -12.88
N PRO A 61 -1.37 -10.66 -11.91
CA PRO A 61 -1.29 -11.64 -10.84
C PRO A 61 -1.18 -13.09 -11.34
N GLU A 62 -2.01 -13.45 -12.31
CA GLU A 62 -2.05 -14.78 -12.90
C GLU A 62 -0.80 -15.02 -13.76
N LYS A 63 -0.47 -14.07 -14.65
CA LYS A 63 0.67 -14.17 -15.59
C LYS A 63 2.01 -14.38 -14.88
N TYR A 64 2.20 -13.75 -13.72
CA TYR A 64 3.46 -13.77 -12.97
C TYR A 64 3.38 -14.61 -11.68
N PHE A 65 2.32 -15.42 -11.50
CA PHE A 65 2.15 -16.29 -10.34
C PHE A 65 2.27 -15.54 -8.99
N LEU A 66 1.60 -14.40 -8.90
CA LEU A 66 1.56 -13.53 -7.74
C LEU A 66 0.39 -13.93 -6.83
N ASN A 67 0.67 -14.05 -5.54
CA ASN A 67 -0.30 -14.54 -4.57
C ASN A 67 -0.89 -13.41 -3.71
N LYS A 68 -1.73 -13.76 -2.74
CA LYS A 68 -2.37 -12.81 -1.83
C LYS A 68 -1.39 -11.89 -1.09
N LYS A 69 -0.14 -12.31 -0.83
CA LYS A 69 0.89 -11.46 -0.23
C LYS A 69 1.33 -10.35 -1.19
N ASN A 70 1.46 -10.65 -2.48
CA ASN A 70 1.75 -9.64 -3.52
C ASN A 70 0.59 -8.65 -3.63
N LEU A 71 -0.66 -9.13 -3.65
CA LEU A 71 -1.83 -8.25 -3.69
C LEU A 71 -1.90 -7.37 -2.43
N ALA A 72 -1.70 -7.95 -1.24
CA ALA A 72 -1.72 -7.19 0.01
C ALA A 72 -0.63 -6.10 0.03
N ILE A 73 0.60 -6.41 -0.38
CA ILE A 73 1.70 -5.42 -0.37
C ILE A 73 1.56 -4.38 -1.48
N SER A 74 0.81 -4.67 -2.56
CA SER A 74 0.45 -3.68 -3.58
C SER A 74 -0.50 -2.60 -3.05
N CYS A 75 -1.32 -2.93 -2.05
CA CYS A 75 -2.30 -2.00 -1.46
C CYS A 75 -1.79 -1.32 -0.18
N SER A 76 -0.60 -1.67 0.31
CA SER A 76 -0.14 -1.25 1.64
C SER A 76 0.99 -0.22 1.58
N SER A 77 1.26 0.42 2.72
CA SER A 77 2.54 1.10 2.99
C SER A 77 3.35 0.20 3.92
N HIS A 78 4.04 -0.81 3.38
CA HIS A 78 4.72 -1.79 4.21
C HIS A 78 5.84 -1.18 5.06
N CYS A 79 6.11 -1.78 6.22
CA CYS A 79 7.09 -1.23 7.17
C CYS A 79 8.54 -1.66 6.93
N GLY A 80 8.79 -2.39 5.83
CA GLY A 80 10.15 -2.82 5.44
C GLY A 80 10.69 -4.04 6.22
N GLU A 81 9.82 -4.75 6.94
CA GLU A 81 10.18 -6.00 7.64
C GLU A 81 10.70 -7.11 6.71
N PRO A 82 11.49 -8.09 7.22
CA PRO A 82 12.07 -9.15 6.42
C PRO A 82 11.07 -9.92 5.54
N ASN A 83 9.87 -10.18 6.06
CA ASN A 83 8.81 -10.84 5.31
C ASN A 83 8.30 -10.01 4.12
N HIS A 84 8.21 -8.68 4.28
CA HIS A 84 7.89 -7.77 3.18
C HIS A 84 8.99 -7.81 2.12
N LEU A 85 10.25 -7.66 2.53
CA LEU A 85 11.40 -7.68 1.61
C LEU A 85 11.51 -9.00 0.85
N SER A 86 11.21 -10.13 1.50
CA SER A 86 11.18 -11.45 0.86
C SER A 86 10.14 -11.51 -0.28
N VAL A 87 8.91 -11.04 -0.03
CA VAL A 87 7.85 -10.99 -1.04
C VAL A 87 8.23 -10.08 -2.22
N LEU A 88 8.82 -8.92 -1.96
CA LEU A 88 9.19 -7.96 -3.00
C LEU A 88 10.37 -8.47 -3.86
N LYS A 89 11.36 -9.14 -3.25
CA LYS A 89 12.48 -9.76 -3.96
C LYS A 89 12.03 -10.91 -4.85
N ASP A 90 11.14 -11.77 -4.36
CA ASP A 90 10.53 -12.85 -5.16
C ASP A 90 9.72 -12.28 -6.34
N TRP A 91 8.93 -11.22 -6.08
CA TRP A 91 8.15 -10.56 -7.11
C TRP A 91 9.03 -9.99 -8.24
N LEU A 92 10.12 -9.27 -7.92
CA LEU A 92 11.06 -8.78 -8.94
C LEU A 92 11.58 -9.89 -9.86
N LYS A 93 11.92 -11.06 -9.28
CA LYS A 93 12.37 -12.22 -10.05
C LYS A 93 11.28 -12.73 -10.99
N LYS A 94 10.04 -12.84 -10.50
CA LYS A 94 8.88 -13.31 -11.28
C LYS A 94 8.56 -12.44 -12.49
N ILE A 95 8.76 -11.12 -12.37
CA ILE A 95 8.55 -10.18 -13.48
C ILE A 95 9.82 -9.90 -14.28
N ASN A 96 10.92 -10.57 -13.96
CA ASN A 96 12.23 -10.42 -14.60
C ASN A 96 12.73 -8.96 -14.65
N LEU A 97 12.54 -8.22 -13.57
CA LEU A 97 13.05 -6.85 -13.41
C LEU A 97 14.05 -6.76 -12.25
N SER A 98 14.77 -5.63 -12.22
CA SER A 98 15.73 -5.32 -11.17
C SER A 98 15.21 -4.21 -10.25
N ILE A 99 15.87 -4.06 -9.10
CA ILE A 99 15.58 -2.97 -8.14
C ILE A 99 15.72 -1.58 -8.81
N LYS A 100 16.57 -1.44 -9.84
CA LYS A 100 16.78 -0.18 -10.56
C LYS A 100 15.56 0.31 -11.33
N ASN A 101 14.60 -0.57 -11.62
CA ASN A 101 13.35 -0.22 -12.29
C ASN A 101 12.35 0.46 -11.32
N LEU A 102 12.58 0.38 -10.01
CA LEU A 102 11.74 1.04 -9.01
C LEU A 102 12.07 2.53 -8.91
N LYS A 103 11.02 3.36 -9.00
CA LYS A 103 11.07 4.83 -8.95
C LYS A 103 10.51 5.40 -7.64
N CYS A 104 10.32 4.58 -6.60
CA CYS A 104 9.79 5.02 -5.32
C CYS A 104 10.78 5.83 -4.46
N GLY A 105 12.06 5.90 -4.85
CA GLY A 105 13.13 6.48 -4.03
C GLY A 105 13.62 5.52 -2.95
N ILE A 106 14.50 6.00 -2.07
CA ILE A 106 15.18 5.19 -1.06
C ILE A 106 14.97 5.83 0.32
N HIS A 107 14.52 5.02 1.29
CA HIS A 107 14.49 5.40 2.71
C HIS A 107 14.62 4.12 3.56
N ASN A 108 14.94 4.28 4.85
CA ASN A 108 15.02 3.17 5.80
C ASN A 108 13.65 2.51 6.05
N PRO A 109 13.60 1.24 6.47
CA PRO A 109 12.37 0.62 6.96
C PRO A 109 11.65 1.51 7.99
N ILE A 110 10.32 1.55 7.94
CA ILE A 110 9.51 2.26 8.95
C ILE A 110 9.49 1.48 10.27
N ASN A 111 9.59 0.15 10.20
CA ASN A 111 9.73 -0.69 11.38
C ASN A 111 11.10 -0.44 12.03
N ASN A 112 11.10 0.05 13.27
CA ASN A 112 12.31 0.45 13.99
C ASN A 112 13.34 -0.68 14.13
N GLU A 113 12.89 -1.90 14.44
CA GLU A 113 13.78 -3.07 14.55
C GLU A 113 14.46 -3.36 13.21
N SER A 114 13.69 -3.36 12.12
CA SER A 114 14.22 -3.57 10.76
C SER A 114 15.19 -2.47 10.34
N SER A 115 14.91 -1.21 10.71
CA SER A 115 15.82 -0.08 10.46
C SER A 115 17.12 -0.21 11.26
N ASN A 116 17.05 -0.61 12.53
CA ASN A 116 18.23 -0.81 13.37
C ASN A 116 19.07 -2.00 12.88
N ASN A 117 18.43 -3.12 12.52
CA ASN A 117 19.12 -4.28 11.98
C ASN A 117 19.83 -3.94 10.66
N LEU A 118 19.21 -3.13 9.79
CA LEU A 118 19.84 -2.65 8.57
C LEU A 118 21.09 -1.82 8.89
N LEU A 119 20.97 -0.86 9.82
CA LEU A 119 22.10 -0.02 10.27
C LEU A 119 23.25 -0.88 10.83
N LEU A 120 22.94 -1.81 11.74
CA LEU A 120 23.93 -2.69 12.38
C LEU A 120 24.59 -3.65 11.39
N SER A 121 23.91 -4.00 10.29
CA SER A 121 24.49 -4.84 9.24
C SER A 121 25.51 -4.11 8.34
N GLY A 122 25.63 -2.78 8.47
CA GLY A 122 26.47 -1.95 7.60
C GLY A 122 25.96 -1.81 6.16
N GLN A 123 24.74 -2.30 5.88
CA GLN A 123 24.12 -2.19 4.55
C GLN A 123 23.35 -0.88 4.41
N ASN A 124 23.34 -0.34 3.18
CA ASN A 124 22.52 0.82 2.85
C ASN A 124 21.09 0.41 2.47
N PRO A 125 20.09 1.27 2.74
CA PRO A 125 18.76 1.07 2.19
C PRO A 125 18.78 1.12 0.66
N ASN A 126 17.73 0.57 0.07
CA ASN A 126 17.46 0.59 -1.36
C ASN A 126 15.94 0.68 -1.57
N GLN A 127 15.49 0.71 -2.82
CA GLN A 127 14.10 0.90 -3.19
C GLN A 127 13.14 -0.13 -2.57
N LEU A 128 13.59 -1.34 -2.24
CA LEU A 128 12.72 -2.34 -1.58
C LEU A 128 12.38 -1.99 -0.13
N HIS A 129 13.19 -1.16 0.53
CA HIS A 129 12.90 -0.68 1.87
C HIS A 129 11.89 0.46 1.87
N ASN A 130 11.68 1.10 0.71
CA ASN A 130 10.68 2.12 0.55
C ASN A 130 9.27 1.52 0.69
N ASN A 131 8.42 2.12 1.53
CA ASN A 131 7.08 1.62 1.83
C ASN A 131 6.12 1.58 0.62
N CYS A 132 6.53 2.17 -0.51
CA CYS A 132 5.82 2.18 -1.77
C CYS A 132 6.29 1.14 -2.78
N SER A 133 7.35 0.40 -2.49
CA SER A 133 7.93 -0.56 -3.45
C SER A 133 6.91 -1.59 -3.96
N GLY A 134 6.00 -2.09 -3.12
CA GLY A 134 4.93 -3.00 -3.54
C GLY A 134 3.94 -2.37 -4.54
N LYS A 135 3.61 -1.09 -4.37
CA LYS A 135 2.77 -0.32 -5.33
C LYS A 135 3.49 -0.15 -6.67
N HIS A 136 4.78 0.15 -6.64
CA HIS A 136 5.57 0.28 -7.87
C HIS A 136 5.72 -1.04 -8.61
N LEU A 137 5.92 -2.15 -7.89
CA LEU A 137 5.92 -3.49 -8.51
C LEU A 137 4.58 -3.82 -9.14
N ALA A 138 3.46 -3.44 -8.52
CA ALA A 138 2.14 -3.60 -9.12
C ALA A 138 2.02 -2.82 -10.44
N MET A 139 2.43 -1.54 -10.45
CA MET A 139 2.40 -0.72 -11.67
C MET A 139 3.29 -1.30 -12.78
N LEU A 140 4.53 -1.68 -12.46
CA LEU A 140 5.45 -2.33 -13.41
C LEU A 140 4.89 -3.65 -13.94
N SER A 141 4.31 -4.48 -13.07
CA SER A 141 3.73 -5.77 -13.47
C SER A 141 2.56 -5.58 -14.43
N GLY A 142 1.73 -4.56 -14.18
CA GLY A 142 0.62 -4.24 -15.06
C GLY A 142 1.06 -3.67 -16.41
N CYS A 143 2.08 -2.81 -16.44
CA CYS A 143 2.71 -2.35 -17.69
C CYS A 143 3.21 -3.53 -18.52
N LEU A 144 3.95 -4.46 -17.90
CA LEU A 144 4.47 -5.66 -18.57
C LEU A 144 3.36 -6.64 -19.02
N ALA A 145 2.27 -6.74 -18.26
CA ALA A 145 1.12 -7.55 -18.65
C ALA A 145 0.44 -6.99 -19.92
N ASN A 146 0.29 -5.66 -19.97
CA ASN A 146 -0.32 -4.93 -21.08
C ASN A 146 0.64 -4.62 -22.24
N LYS A 147 1.91 -5.05 -22.15
CA LYS A 147 2.96 -4.76 -23.15
C LYS A 147 3.19 -3.26 -23.36
N MET A 148 3.06 -2.47 -22.29
CA MET A 148 3.35 -1.04 -22.27
C MET A 148 4.83 -0.80 -21.96
N GLU A 149 5.35 0.35 -22.39
CA GLU A 149 6.62 0.87 -21.86
C GLU A 149 6.51 0.98 -20.34
N TYR A 150 7.60 0.71 -19.62
CA TYR A 150 7.59 0.75 -18.16
C TYR A 150 8.73 1.60 -17.62
N ALA A 151 9.62 2.14 -18.44
CA ALA A 151 10.67 3.04 -18.00
C ALA A 151 10.10 4.37 -17.47
N ASN A 152 8.89 4.76 -17.89
CA ASN A 152 8.21 6.02 -17.54
C ASN A 152 6.86 5.82 -16.84
N TYR A 153 6.62 4.65 -16.22
CA TYR A 153 5.36 4.30 -15.53
C TYR A 153 4.89 5.21 -14.38
N VAL A 154 5.68 6.22 -13.99
CA VAL A 154 5.30 7.20 -12.95
C VAL A 154 4.98 8.57 -13.54
N ASP A 155 5.18 8.74 -14.85
CA ASP A 155 4.98 9.99 -15.54
C ASP A 155 3.47 10.23 -15.66
N TYR A 156 3.05 11.50 -15.55
CA TYR A 156 1.63 11.86 -15.50
C TYR A 156 0.85 11.40 -16.74
N ASP A 157 1.49 11.49 -17.92
CA ASP A 157 0.89 11.13 -19.20
C ASP A 157 1.09 9.65 -19.58
N HIS A 158 1.64 8.83 -18.68
CA HIS A 158 1.80 7.41 -18.92
C HIS A 158 0.42 6.73 -19.01
N PRO A 159 0.16 5.85 -20.01
CA PRO A 159 -1.16 5.26 -20.23
C PRO A 159 -1.59 4.19 -19.21
N TYR A 160 -0.79 3.96 -18.17
CA TYR A 160 -1.03 2.98 -17.11
C TYR A 160 -1.53 3.69 -15.86
#